data_AF-A0A9D9XIA0-F1
#
_entry.id   AF-A0A9D9XIA0-F1
#
_cell.length_a   1.000
_cell.length_b   1.000
_cell.length_c   1.000
_cell.angle_alpha   90.00
_cell.angle_beta   90.00
_cell.angle_gamma   90.00
#
_symmetry.space_group_name_H-M   'P 1'
#
loop_
_entity.id
_entity.type
_entity.pdbx_description
1 polymer ?
#
loop_
_entity_poly.entity_id
_entity_poly.type
_entity_poly.pdbx_seq_one_letter_code
_entity_poly.pdbx_strand_id
1 'polypeptide(L)'
;MSFNNDKVKIVFGLKIKQLRLDQKLSPAEVSLRSGLSVSYLNEIEKGKKYPKTDKIFALATALNVQYDELVSLKLNQKLEPITELLNTNLLADLPLHIFGIEPVDFIELLSDTPTQISAFINMLAEISKNHGINKVDFYYSVLRAYQEMNDNYFDSLEKSVENFRKIFEINKITSPNATLLEDILTNFYSIKTKHFPEQHQEIDNLIAGFSAKNKTLFINPKATEEEKAFVFAREIAFLFLQLKERSFSEPALEVKSFNQILNDYKASYWA
;
A
#
# COMPACT_ATOMS: atom_id res chain seq x y z
N MET A 1 10.35 -0.10 0.45
CA MET A 1 11.25 0.52 -0.55
C MET A 1 10.57 1.77 -1.08
N SER A 2 11.30 2.84 -1.38
CA SER A 2 10.68 4.07 -1.91
C SER A 2 10.36 3.87 -3.38
N PHE A 3 9.06 3.82 -3.73
CA PHE A 3 8.53 3.71 -5.09
C PHE A 3 9.22 4.66 -6.10
N ASN A 4 9.69 5.83 -5.64
CA ASN A 4 10.41 6.80 -6.47
C ASN A 4 11.74 6.26 -7.02
N ASN A 5 12.47 5.47 -6.23
CA ASN A 5 13.75 4.91 -6.70
C ASN A 5 13.53 3.75 -7.68
N ASP A 6 12.38 3.08 -7.58
CA ASP A 6 11.98 2.03 -8.52
C ASP A 6 11.45 2.64 -9.83
N LYS A 7 10.77 3.80 -9.77
CA LYS A 7 10.30 4.54 -10.95
C LYS A 7 11.41 4.84 -11.96
N VAL A 8 12.59 5.27 -11.49
CA VAL A 8 13.74 5.55 -12.38
C VAL A 8 14.19 4.28 -13.11
N LYS A 9 14.25 3.14 -12.41
CA LYS A 9 14.64 1.85 -13.01
C LYS A 9 13.62 1.36 -14.03
N ILE A 10 12.34 1.52 -13.70
CA ILE A 10 11.21 1.14 -14.54
C ILE A 10 11.24 1.91 -15.85
N VAL A 11 11.30 3.24 -15.76
CA VAL A 11 11.32 4.13 -16.92
C VAL A 11 12.53 3.83 -17.80
N PHE A 12 13.71 3.60 -17.18
CA PHE A 12 14.91 3.22 -17.92
C PHE A 12 14.76 1.86 -18.63
N GLY A 13 14.28 0.84 -17.93
CA GLY A 13 14.06 -0.51 -18.50
C GLY A 13 13.08 -0.52 -19.66
N LEU A 14 11.95 0.19 -19.51
CA LEU A 14 10.95 0.41 -20.55
C LEU A 14 11.56 1.02 -21.82
N LYS A 15 12.41 2.04 -21.67
CA LYS A 15 13.10 2.68 -22.80
C LYS A 15 14.01 1.73 -23.55
N ILE A 16 14.85 0.98 -22.81
CA ILE A 16 15.77 0.03 -23.42
C ILE A 16 15.00 -1.02 -24.22
N LYS A 17 13.96 -1.61 -23.62
CA LYS A 17 13.13 -2.62 -24.27
C LYS A 17 12.46 -2.05 -25.53
N GLN A 18 11.91 -0.84 -25.42
CA GLN A 18 11.26 -0.15 -26.53
C GLN A 18 12.23 0.12 -27.69
N LEU A 19 13.37 0.76 -27.42
CA LEU A 19 14.38 1.06 -28.45
C LEU A 19 14.86 -0.21 -29.15
N ARG A 20 15.04 -1.29 -28.39
CA ARG A 20 15.39 -2.60 -28.92
C ARG A 20 14.30 -3.13 -29.87
N LEU A 21 13.03 -3.07 -29.46
CA LEU A 21 11.89 -3.54 -30.26
C LEU A 21 11.66 -2.67 -31.51
N ASP A 22 11.77 -1.35 -31.40
CA ASP A 22 11.63 -0.41 -32.52
C ASP A 22 12.73 -0.65 -33.58
N GLN A 23 13.94 -1.02 -33.15
CA GLN A 23 15.05 -1.42 -34.03
C GLN A 23 14.99 -2.90 -34.46
N LYS A 24 13.97 -3.65 -34.04
CA LYS A 24 13.79 -5.09 -34.31
C LYS A 24 14.97 -5.96 -33.86
N LEU A 25 15.64 -5.56 -32.78
CA LEU A 25 16.78 -6.28 -32.23
C LEU A 25 16.33 -7.32 -31.18
N SER A 26 16.99 -8.47 -31.20
CA SER A 26 16.92 -9.47 -30.14
C SER A 26 17.76 -9.06 -28.93
N PRO A 27 17.47 -9.61 -27.73
CA PRO A 27 18.32 -9.40 -26.55
C PRO A 27 19.77 -9.84 -26.78
N ALA A 28 19.99 -10.89 -27.57
CA ALA A 28 21.31 -11.38 -27.93
C ALA A 28 22.10 -10.36 -28.77
N GLU A 29 21.45 -9.70 -29.73
CA GLU A 29 22.11 -8.68 -30.57
C GLU A 29 22.50 -7.44 -29.77
N VAL A 30 21.62 -6.95 -28.89
CA VAL A 30 21.95 -5.81 -28.01
C VAL A 30 23.04 -6.18 -27.01
N SER A 31 23.00 -7.39 -26.46
CA SER A 31 24.04 -7.95 -25.59
C SER A 31 25.40 -7.96 -26.28
N LEU A 32 25.47 -8.43 -27.53
CA LEU A 32 26.69 -8.45 -28.33
C LEU A 32 27.23 -7.04 -28.60
N ARG A 33 26.37 -6.10 -29.01
CA ARG A 33 26.75 -4.72 -29.33
C ARG A 33 27.22 -3.92 -28.12
N SER A 34 26.59 -4.14 -26.97
CA SER A 34 26.87 -3.39 -25.73
C SER A 34 27.94 -4.04 -24.86
N GLY A 35 28.26 -5.32 -25.06
CA GLY A 35 29.13 -6.09 -24.18
C GLY A 35 28.51 -6.42 -22.81
N LEU A 36 27.20 -6.21 -22.63
CA LEU A 36 26.45 -6.67 -21.46
C LEU A 36 25.99 -8.12 -21.69
N SER A 37 25.82 -8.91 -20.62
CA SER A 37 25.21 -10.24 -20.76
C SER A 37 23.71 -10.15 -21.03
N VAL A 38 23.17 -11.12 -21.78
CA VAL A 38 21.71 -11.21 -22.06
C VAL A 38 20.89 -11.22 -20.77
N SER A 39 21.36 -11.94 -19.75
CA SER A 39 20.69 -11.97 -18.44
C SER A 39 20.69 -10.60 -17.77
N TYR A 40 21.79 -9.85 -17.84
CA TYR A 40 21.84 -8.51 -17.26
C TYR A 40 20.95 -7.52 -18.03
N LEU A 41 20.92 -7.61 -19.36
CA LEU A 41 20.00 -6.83 -20.19
C LEU A 41 18.54 -7.11 -19.83
N ASN A 42 18.15 -8.39 -19.66
CA ASN A 42 16.79 -8.76 -19.28
C ASN A 42 16.40 -8.19 -17.89
N GLU A 43 17.32 -8.21 -16.93
CA GLU A 43 17.08 -7.64 -15.60
C GLU A 43 16.96 -6.11 -15.63
N ILE A 44 17.63 -5.45 -16.58
CA ILE A 44 17.46 -4.01 -16.85
C ILE A 44 16.10 -3.73 -17.49
N GLU A 45 15.74 -4.48 -18.55
CA GLU A 45 14.46 -4.32 -19.27
C GLU A 45 13.24 -4.57 -18.36
N LYS A 46 13.38 -5.45 -17.36
CA LYS A 46 12.37 -5.70 -16.32
C LYS A 46 12.35 -4.65 -15.20
N GLY A 47 13.20 -3.62 -15.25
CA GLY A 47 13.30 -2.59 -14.22
C GLY A 47 13.88 -3.06 -12.88
N LYS A 48 14.43 -4.28 -12.80
CA LYS A 48 15.01 -4.82 -11.56
C LYS A 48 16.37 -4.22 -11.24
N LYS A 49 17.16 -3.90 -12.27
CA LYS A 49 18.50 -3.33 -12.13
C LYS A 49 18.65 -2.00 -12.86
N TYR A 50 19.29 -1.05 -12.20
CA TYR A 50 19.78 0.17 -12.84
C TYR A 50 21.27 0.01 -13.18
N PRO A 51 21.67 0.16 -14.45
CA PRO A 51 23.07 0.06 -14.84
C PRO A 51 23.90 1.25 -14.33
N LYS A 52 25.20 1.02 -14.16
CA LYS A 52 26.17 2.10 -13.88
C LYS A 52 26.43 2.91 -15.16
N THR A 53 26.98 4.11 -15.00
CA THR A 53 27.24 5.08 -16.09
C THR A 53 27.98 4.47 -17.28
N ASP A 54 29.01 3.66 -17.05
CA ASP A 54 29.78 2.98 -18.11
C ASP A 54 28.89 2.03 -18.94
N LYS A 55 27.99 1.30 -18.26
CA LYS A 55 27.05 0.38 -18.91
C LYS A 55 25.92 1.10 -19.61
N ILE A 56 25.45 2.23 -19.07
CA ILE A 56 24.47 3.10 -19.75
C ILE A 56 25.09 3.64 -21.05
N PHE A 57 26.35 4.09 -21.01
CA PHE A 57 27.06 4.53 -22.21
C PHE A 57 27.15 3.42 -23.26
N ALA A 58 27.51 2.20 -22.85
CA ALA A 58 27.58 1.05 -23.75
C ALA A 58 26.22 0.70 -24.38
N LEU A 59 25.13 0.80 -23.61
CA LEU A 59 23.77 0.62 -24.13
C LEU A 59 23.36 1.74 -25.11
N ALA A 60 23.69 3.00 -24.78
CA ALA A 60 23.43 4.15 -25.65
C ALA A 60 24.13 3.99 -27.01
N THR A 61 25.41 3.59 -27.00
CA THR A 61 26.16 3.29 -28.22
C THR A 61 25.56 2.11 -28.99
N ALA A 62 25.20 1.01 -28.29
CA ALA A 62 24.63 -0.17 -28.93
C ALA A 62 23.27 0.07 -29.61
N LEU A 63 22.47 0.98 -29.05
CA LEU A 63 21.16 1.38 -29.54
C LEU A 63 21.21 2.65 -30.40
N ASN A 64 22.39 3.24 -30.63
CA ASN A 64 22.59 4.45 -31.42
C ASN A 64 21.72 5.64 -30.96
N VAL A 65 21.67 5.87 -29.64
CA VAL A 65 20.96 6.98 -29.00
C VAL A 65 21.89 7.78 -28.10
N GLN A 66 21.50 8.99 -27.72
CA GLN A 66 22.27 9.80 -26.78
C GLN A 66 22.13 9.27 -25.35
N TYR A 67 23.18 9.42 -24.54
CA TYR A 67 23.15 9.05 -23.12
C TYR A 67 21.96 9.70 -22.39
N ASP A 68 21.75 11.00 -22.61
CA ASP A 68 20.70 11.80 -21.99
C ASP A 68 19.28 11.30 -22.33
N GLU A 69 19.12 10.69 -23.51
CA GLU A 69 17.85 10.11 -23.93
C GLU A 69 17.48 8.90 -23.08
N LEU A 70 18.46 8.07 -22.71
CA LEU A 70 18.24 6.90 -21.85
C LEU A 70 17.98 7.28 -20.39
N VAL A 71 18.70 8.26 -19.84
CA VAL A 71 18.56 8.64 -18.42
C VAL A 71 17.43 9.61 -18.15
N SER A 72 16.87 10.24 -19.18
CA SER A 72 15.68 11.08 -19.08
C SER A 72 14.48 10.30 -18.52
N LEU A 73 13.60 10.96 -17.76
CA LEU A 73 12.33 10.37 -17.32
C LEU A 73 11.21 10.47 -18.36
N LYS A 74 11.44 11.18 -19.48
CA LYS A 74 10.44 11.34 -20.55
C LYS A 74 10.38 10.06 -21.38
N LEU A 75 9.24 9.39 -21.38
CA LEU A 75 8.96 8.28 -22.30
C LEU A 75 8.48 8.82 -23.65
N ASN A 76 8.46 7.99 -24.69
CA ASN A 76 7.92 8.42 -25.99
C ASN A 76 6.39 8.42 -25.98
N GLN A 77 5.77 9.00 -27.03
CA GLN A 77 4.30 9.16 -27.14
C GLN A 77 3.50 7.86 -26.93
N LYS A 78 4.06 6.69 -27.26
CA LYS A 78 3.36 5.40 -27.07
C LYS A 78 3.26 4.97 -25.61
N LEU A 79 4.15 5.49 -24.76
CA LEU A 79 4.25 5.16 -23.34
C LEU A 79 3.83 6.34 -22.44
N GLU A 80 3.41 7.48 -23.00
CA GLU A 80 2.87 8.62 -22.24
C GLU A 80 1.76 8.23 -21.25
N PRO A 81 0.78 7.37 -21.61
CA PRO A 81 -0.23 6.94 -20.64
C PRO A 81 0.35 6.21 -19.43
N ILE A 82 1.49 5.53 -19.60
CA ILE A 82 2.20 4.83 -18.52
C ILE A 82 2.94 5.85 -17.65
N THR A 83 3.55 6.87 -18.26
CA THR A 83 4.16 7.99 -17.53
C THR A 83 3.12 8.69 -16.65
N GLU A 84 1.93 8.98 -17.20
CA GLU A 84 0.81 9.55 -16.45
C GLU A 84 0.37 8.65 -15.29
N LEU A 85 0.27 7.34 -15.52
CA LEU A 85 -0.03 6.36 -14.48
C LEU A 85 1.01 6.36 -13.35
N LEU A 86 2.30 6.38 -13.71
CA LEU A 86 3.41 6.42 -12.77
C LEU A 86 3.53 7.78 -12.06
N ASN A 87 2.93 8.84 -12.61
CA ASN A 87 2.91 10.19 -12.05
C ASN A 87 1.72 10.43 -11.12
N THR A 88 0.59 9.75 -11.35
CA THR A 88 -0.66 9.94 -10.58
C THR A 88 -0.66 9.25 -9.23
N ASN A 89 0.44 8.62 -8.81
CA ASN A 89 0.53 7.73 -7.64
C ASN A 89 -0.50 6.60 -7.65
N LEU A 90 -1.19 6.33 -8.77
CA LEU A 90 -2.23 5.29 -8.82
C LEU A 90 -1.66 3.92 -8.45
N LEU A 91 -0.44 3.59 -8.90
CA LEU A 91 0.23 2.34 -8.52
C LEU A 91 0.67 2.28 -7.06
N ALA A 92 0.89 3.44 -6.43
CA ALA A 92 1.18 3.50 -5.00
C ALA A 92 -0.10 3.37 -4.17
N ASP A 93 -1.24 3.83 -4.71
CA ASP A 93 -2.56 3.77 -4.07
C ASP A 93 -3.30 2.44 -4.36
N LEU A 94 -2.91 1.69 -5.39
CA LEU A 94 -3.43 0.36 -5.70
C LEU A 94 -2.72 -0.69 -4.84
N PRO A 95 -3.46 -1.50 -4.06
CA PRO A 95 -2.83 -2.47 -3.18
C PRO A 95 -2.48 -3.76 -3.93
N LEU A 96 -1.68 -3.67 -5.00
CA LEU A 96 -1.31 -4.82 -5.83
C LEU A 96 -0.74 -5.99 -5.01
N HIS A 97 0.13 -5.69 -4.05
CA HIS A 97 0.75 -6.70 -3.19
C HIS A 97 -0.26 -7.51 -2.37
N ILE A 98 -1.38 -6.92 -1.93
CA ILE A 98 -2.38 -7.67 -1.15
C ILE A 98 -3.11 -8.71 -2.02
N PHE A 99 -3.11 -8.50 -3.33
CA PHE A 99 -3.63 -9.43 -4.33
C PHE A 99 -2.54 -10.32 -4.93
N GLY A 100 -1.35 -10.35 -4.34
CA GLY A 100 -0.23 -11.16 -4.81
C GLY A 100 0.39 -10.67 -6.12
N ILE A 101 0.13 -9.42 -6.51
CA ILE A 101 0.74 -8.80 -7.69
C ILE A 101 1.92 -7.97 -7.21
N GLU A 102 3.13 -8.43 -7.53
CA GLU A 102 4.32 -7.63 -7.27
C GLU A 102 4.42 -6.48 -8.27
N PRO A 103 4.92 -5.29 -7.86
CA PRO A 103 5.09 -4.16 -8.75
C PRO A 103 5.88 -4.54 -10.01
N VAL A 104 6.90 -5.39 -9.87
CA VAL A 104 7.73 -5.89 -10.97
C VAL A 104 6.90 -6.62 -12.02
N ASP A 105 5.93 -7.44 -11.62
CA ASP A 105 5.07 -8.17 -12.55
C ASP A 105 4.13 -7.21 -13.27
N PHE A 106 3.64 -6.19 -12.56
CA PHE A 106 2.82 -5.14 -13.17
C PHE A 106 3.63 -4.29 -14.17
N ILE A 107 4.89 -3.99 -13.86
CA ILE A 107 5.82 -3.30 -14.76
C ILE A 107 6.13 -4.15 -15.99
N GLU A 108 6.34 -5.46 -15.82
CA GLU A 108 6.58 -6.39 -16.92
C GLU A 108 5.38 -6.41 -17.87
N LEU A 109 4.17 -6.50 -17.32
CA LEU A 109 2.92 -6.41 -18.06
C LEU A 109 2.86 -5.09 -18.86
N LEU A 110 3.09 -3.94 -18.20
CA LEU A 110 3.15 -2.61 -18.84
C LEU A 110 4.15 -2.54 -19.99
N SER A 111 5.27 -3.27 -19.86
CA SER A 111 6.34 -3.29 -20.85
C SER A 111 6.05 -4.18 -22.05
N ASP A 112 5.27 -5.26 -21.87
CA ASP A 112 4.94 -6.22 -22.92
C ASP A 112 3.75 -5.76 -23.77
N THR A 113 2.68 -5.26 -23.14
CA THR A 113 1.44 -4.88 -23.82
C THR A 113 0.96 -3.48 -23.39
N PRO A 114 1.73 -2.43 -23.70
CA PRO A 114 1.47 -1.08 -23.19
C PRO A 114 0.10 -0.53 -23.63
N THR A 115 -0.29 -0.77 -24.88
CA THR A 115 -1.55 -0.27 -25.44
C THR A 115 -2.76 -0.88 -24.76
N GLN A 116 -2.77 -2.20 -24.57
CA GLN A 116 -3.90 -2.93 -23.99
C GLN A 116 -4.11 -2.55 -22.53
N ILE A 117 -3.02 -2.41 -21.76
CA ILE A 117 -3.11 -2.05 -20.34
C ILE A 117 -3.53 -0.60 -20.17
N SER A 118 -3.01 0.30 -21.00
CA SER A 118 -3.48 1.69 -21.05
C SER A 118 -4.98 1.76 -21.34
N ALA A 119 -5.46 1.03 -22.34
CA ALA A 119 -6.89 0.96 -22.66
C ALA A 119 -7.72 0.39 -21.49
N PHE A 120 -7.23 -0.66 -20.82
CA PHE A 120 -7.88 -1.25 -19.65
C PHE A 120 -7.97 -0.26 -18.49
N ILE A 121 -6.88 0.44 -18.17
CA ILE A 121 -6.86 1.43 -17.09
C ILE A 121 -7.79 2.61 -17.41
N ASN A 122 -7.78 3.08 -18.65
CA ASN A 122 -8.68 4.15 -19.09
C ASN A 122 -10.15 3.73 -18.97
N MET A 123 -10.47 2.49 -19.36
CA MET A 123 -11.81 1.92 -19.14
C MET A 123 -12.19 1.92 -17.67
N LEU A 124 -11.30 1.48 -16.76
CA LEU A 124 -11.56 1.51 -15.32
C LEU A 124 -11.77 2.93 -14.79
N ALA A 125 -10.94 3.88 -15.23
CA ALA A 125 -11.06 5.29 -14.86
C ALA A 125 -12.38 5.90 -15.36
N GLU A 126 -12.80 5.57 -16.57
CA GLU A 126 -14.05 6.02 -17.18
C GLU A 126 -15.27 5.42 -16.46
N ILE A 127 -15.25 4.12 -16.15
CA ILE A 127 -16.28 3.46 -15.32
C ILE A 127 -16.36 4.15 -13.95
N SER A 128 -15.22 4.36 -13.28
CA SER A 128 -15.18 5.02 -11.97
C SER A 128 -15.81 6.41 -12.03
N LYS A 129 -15.49 7.18 -13.07
CA LYS A 129 -16.02 8.53 -13.27
C LYS A 129 -17.52 8.53 -13.58
N ASN A 130 -17.96 7.65 -14.48
CA ASN A 130 -19.36 7.58 -14.93
C ASN A 130 -20.31 7.04 -13.85
N HIS A 131 -19.83 6.14 -13.00
CA HIS A 131 -20.59 5.62 -11.86
C HIS A 131 -20.46 6.48 -10.59
N GLY A 132 -19.78 7.63 -10.66
CA GLY A 132 -19.59 8.53 -9.51
C GLY A 132 -18.85 7.88 -8.35
N ILE A 133 -18.08 6.82 -8.60
CA ILE A 133 -17.30 6.12 -7.58
C ILE A 133 -16.24 7.10 -7.10
N ASN A 134 -16.40 7.60 -5.88
CA ASN A 134 -15.40 8.42 -5.25
C ASN A 134 -14.24 7.53 -4.75
N LYS A 135 -13.12 8.16 -4.42
CA LYS A 135 -11.90 7.47 -3.97
C LYS A 135 -12.13 6.59 -2.74
N VAL A 136 -13.02 7.00 -1.83
CA VAL A 136 -13.33 6.28 -0.59
C VAL A 136 -14.14 5.01 -0.88
N ASP A 137 -15.16 5.10 -1.73
CA ASP A 137 -15.98 3.95 -2.15
C ASP A 137 -15.15 2.91 -2.90
N PHE A 138 -14.19 3.38 -3.71
CA PHE A 138 -13.23 2.51 -4.37
C PHE A 138 -12.40 1.74 -3.31
N TYR A 139 -11.82 2.44 -2.33
CA TYR A 139 -11.04 1.79 -1.27
C TYR A 139 -11.84 0.73 -0.49
N TYR A 140 -13.08 1.03 -0.11
CA TYR A 140 -13.93 0.04 0.56
C TYR A 140 -14.27 -1.14 -0.34
N SER A 141 -14.47 -0.93 -1.64
CA SER A 141 -14.70 -2.03 -2.60
C SER A 141 -13.48 -2.93 -2.73
N VAL A 142 -12.29 -2.35 -2.74
CA VAL A 142 -11.04 -3.11 -2.74
C VAL A 142 -10.83 -3.88 -1.43
N LEU A 143 -11.15 -3.26 -0.29
CA LEU A 143 -11.09 -3.93 1.02
C LEU A 143 -12.03 -5.13 1.08
N ARG A 144 -13.27 -5.00 0.57
CA ARG A 144 -14.23 -6.10 0.48
C ARG A 144 -13.71 -7.25 -0.38
N ALA A 145 -13.18 -6.95 -1.57
CA ALA A 145 -12.58 -7.97 -2.43
C ALA A 145 -11.42 -8.69 -1.73
N TYR A 146 -10.58 -7.97 -0.99
CA TYR A 146 -9.52 -8.56 -0.18
C TYR A 146 -10.07 -9.46 0.94
N GLN A 147 -11.13 -9.04 1.62
CA GLN A 147 -11.79 -9.83 2.66
C GLN A 147 -12.38 -11.13 2.09
N GLU A 148 -13.13 -11.03 0.99
CA GLU A 148 -13.73 -12.17 0.30
C GLU A 148 -12.68 -13.16 -0.21
N MET A 149 -11.56 -12.67 -0.75
CA MET A 149 -10.44 -13.51 -1.21
C MET A 149 -9.82 -14.34 -0.07
N ASN A 150 -9.92 -13.88 1.17
CA ASN A 150 -9.42 -14.58 2.36
C ASN A 150 -10.53 -15.32 3.10
N ASP A 151 -11.73 -15.49 2.51
CA ASP A 151 -12.89 -16.09 3.16
C ASP A 151 -13.24 -15.43 4.52
N ASN A 152 -12.95 -14.13 4.64
CA ASN A 152 -13.04 -13.36 5.89
C ASN A 152 -12.22 -13.94 7.07
N TYR A 153 -11.18 -14.72 6.81
CA TYR A 153 -10.35 -15.36 7.83
C TYR A 153 -8.86 -15.03 7.64
N PHE A 154 -8.21 -14.54 8.69
CA PHE A 154 -6.82 -14.06 8.63
C PHE A 154 -5.93 -14.79 9.64
N ASP A 155 -5.43 -15.97 9.27
CA ASP A 155 -4.59 -16.85 10.10
C ASP A 155 -3.43 -16.11 10.83
N SER A 156 -2.77 -15.16 10.16
CA SER A 156 -1.69 -14.37 10.79
C SER A 156 -2.18 -13.45 11.91
N LEU A 157 -3.38 -12.87 11.78
CA LEU A 157 -4.00 -12.05 12.83
C LEU A 157 -4.49 -12.95 13.97
N GLU A 158 -5.09 -14.10 13.67
CA GLU A 158 -5.51 -15.08 14.68
C GLU A 158 -4.33 -15.54 15.55
N LYS A 159 -3.22 -15.92 14.92
CA LYS A 159 -1.98 -16.28 15.62
C LYS A 159 -1.44 -15.12 16.46
N SER A 160 -1.61 -13.89 15.99
CA SER A 160 -1.24 -12.69 16.75
C SER A 160 -2.11 -12.52 18.00
N VAL A 161 -3.42 -12.73 17.89
CA VAL A 161 -4.36 -12.73 19.03
C VAL A 161 -3.98 -13.83 20.03
N GLU A 162 -3.70 -15.05 19.57
CA GLU A 162 -3.26 -16.13 20.43
C GLU A 162 -1.96 -15.79 21.17
N ASN A 163 -1.01 -15.17 20.48
CA ASN A 163 0.26 -14.75 21.08
C ASN A 163 0.03 -13.67 22.14
N PHE A 164 -0.78 -12.66 21.83
CA PHE A 164 -1.15 -11.62 22.79
C PHE A 164 -1.82 -12.21 24.03
N ARG A 165 -2.80 -13.11 23.86
CA ARG A 165 -3.45 -13.79 24.97
C ARG A 165 -2.48 -14.58 25.84
N LYS A 166 -1.47 -15.23 25.24
CA LYS A 166 -0.41 -15.93 25.99
C LYS A 166 0.46 -14.96 26.79
N ILE A 167 0.87 -13.84 26.20
CA ILE A 167 1.72 -12.84 26.84
C ILE A 167 1.05 -12.23 28.08
N PHE A 168 -0.25 -11.95 28.00
CA PHE A 168 -1.03 -11.33 29.07
C PHE A 168 -1.87 -12.33 29.88
N GLU A 169 -1.60 -13.64 29.72
CA GLU A 169 -2.27 -14.74 30.45
C GLU A 169 -3.81 -14.69 30.38
N ILE A 170 -4.36 -14.19 29.27
CA ILE A 170 -5.80 -14.04 29.05
C ILE A 170 -6.40 -15.41 28.72
N ASN A 171 -7.27 -15.92 29.60
CA ASN A 171 -7.94 -17.19 29.42
C ASN A 171 -9.39 -17.03 28.91
N LYS A 172 -9.99 -18.14 28.45
CA LYS A 172 -11.34 -18.17 27.87
C LYS A 172 -12.45 -17.74 28.85
N ILE A 173 -12.21 -17.85 30.15
CA ILE A 173 -13.19 -17.53 31.20
C ILE A 173 -13.18 -16.02 31.47
N THR A 174 -11.99 -15.40 31.45
CA THR A 174 -11.81 -13.96 31.70
C THR A 174 -11.99 -13.07 30.47
N SER A 175 -12.34 -13.63 29.29
CA SER A 175 -12.49 -12.95 27.98
C SER A 175 -12.37 -11.42 28.07
N PRO A 176 -11.36 -10.79 27.43
CA PRO A 176 -10.85 -9.51 27.88
C PRO A 176 -11.97 -8.47 28.00
N ASN A 177 -12.25 -8.06 29.24
CA ASN A 177 -13.20 -7.00 29.53
C ASN A 177 -12.52 -5.63 29.42
N ALA A 178 -13.33 -4.56 29.41
CA ALA A 178 -12.84 -3.20 29.29
C ALA A 178 -11.77 -2.87 30.35
N THR A 179 -11.97 -3.29 31.60
CA THR A 179 -11.03 -3.05 32.70
C THR A 179 -9.65 -3.66 32.45
N LEU A 180 -9.59 -4.94 32.05
CA LEU A 180 -8.32 -5.60 31.77
C LEU A 180 -7.57 -4.94 30.61
N LEU A 181 -8.29 -4.58 29.54
CA LEU A 181 -7.69 -3.95 28.37
C LEU A 181 -7.22 -2.52 28.67
N GLU A 182 -7.97 -1.79 29.49
CA GLU A 182 -7.58 -0.48 30.01
C GLU A 182 -6.30 -0.56 30.87
N ASP A 183 -6.21 -1.57 31.74
CA ASP A 183 -5.01 -1.83 32.55
C ASP A 183 -3.80 -2.14 31.66
N ILE A 184 -3.97 -2.94 30.60
CA ILE A 184 -2.89 -3.23 29.64
C ILE A 184 -2.46 -1.96 28.90
N LEU A 185 -3.40 -1.14 28.42
CA LEU A 185 -3.10 0.13 27.78
C LEU A 185 -2.32 1.07 28.70
N THR A 186 -2.75 1.19 29.95
CA THR A 186 -2.16 2.09 30.93
C THR A 186 -0.79 1.62 31.37
N ASN A 187 -0.67 0.35 31.79
CA ASN A 187 0.53 -0.17 32.44
C ASN A 187 1.61 -0.60 31.43
N PHE A 188 1.21 -1.15 30.28
CA PHE A 188 2.15 -1.70 29.30
C PHE A 188 2.47 -0.71 28.17
N TYR A 189 1.46 0.03 27.69
CA TYR A 189 1.63 0.97 26.58
C TYR A 189 1.74 2.44 27.02
N SER A 190 1.57 2.73 28.32
CA SER A 190 1.59 4.10 28.87
C SER A 190 0.55 5.02 28.20
N ILE A 191 -0.59 4.46 27.79
CA ILE A 191 -1.72 5.22 27.23
C ILE A 191 -2.74 5.44 28.33
N LYS A 192 -3.11 6.70 28.57
CA LYS A 192 -4.11 7.06 29.57
C LYS A 192 -5.49 7.09 28.93
N THR A 193 -6.49 6.59 29.64
CA THR A 193 -7.89 6.74 29.27
C THR A 193 -8.49 7.97 29.96
N LYS A 194 -9.31 8.72 29.24
CA LYS A 194 -10.07 9.87 29.77
C LYS A 194 -11.42 9.97 29.09
N HIS A 195 -12.36 10.69 29.69
CA HIS A 195 -13.55 11.12 28.96
C HIS A 195 -13.25 12.32 28.07
N PHE A 196 -14.00 12.47 26.99
CA PHE A 196 -13.94 13.68 26.16
C PHE A 196 -14.18 14.94 27.02
N PRO A 197 -13.38 16.01 26.83
CA PRO A 197 -13.69 17.32 27.40
C PRO A 197 -15.01 17.83 26.82
N GLU A 198 -15.76 18.64 27.58
CA GLU A 198 -17.17 19.03 27.42
C GLU A 198 -17.79 18.97 25.99
N GLN A 199 -19.04 18.50 25.97
CA GLN A 199 -19.84 18.08 24.81
C GLN A 199 -19.88 19.10 23.66
N HIS A 200 -19.11 18.85 22.61
CA HIS A 200 -19.37 19.40 21.28
C HIS A 200 -20.25 18.43 20.49
N GLN A 201 -21.23 18.95 19.74
CA GLN A 201 -22.17 18.17 18.92
C GLN A 201 -21.48 17.18 17.95
N GLU A 202 -20.27 17.48 17.51
CA GLU A 202 -19.47 16.61 16.62
C GLU A 202 -18.89 15.38 17.34
N ILE A 203 -18.78 15.41 18.68
CA ILE A 203 -18.23 14.33 19.51
C ILE A 203 -19.31 13.31 19.90
N ASP A 204 -20.61 13.68 19.82
CA ASP A 204 -21.70 12.78 20.20
C ASP A 204 -21.76 11.50 19.37
N ASN A 205 -21.27 11.55 18.13
CA ASN A 205 -21.24 10.39 17.22
C ASN A 205 -19.95 9.55 17.35
N LEU A 206 -18.98 9.99 18.15
CA LEU A 206 -17.73 9.27 18.37
C LEU A 206 -17.85 8.38 19.60
N ILE A 207 -17.42 7.14 19.49
CA ILE A 207 -17.19 6.24 20.61
C ILE A 207 -15.85 6.60 21.28
N ALA A 208 -14.83 6.88 20.47
CA ALA A 208 -13.48 7.16 20.97
C ALA A 208 -12.64 8.06 20.06
N GLY A 209 -11.61 8.66 20.65
CA GLY A 209 -10.62 9.48 19.96
C GLY A 209 -9.23 9.35 20.59
N PHE A 210 -8.20 9.10 19.80
CA PHE A 210 -6.83 8.95 20.28
C PHE A 210 -5.98 10.18 19.98
N SER A 211 -5.34 10.72 21.01
CA SER A 211 -4.33 11.77 20.90
C SER A 211 -2.94 11.19 21.04
N ALA A 212 -2.26 10.98 19.91
CA ALA A 212 -0.88 10.48 19.89
C ALA A 212 0.10 11.40 20.64
N LYS A 213 -0.10 12.73 20.56
CA LYS A 213 0.73 13.73 21.24
C LYS A 213 0.72 13.56 22.76
N ASN A 214 -0.47 13.29 23.31
CA ASN A 214 -0.65 13.19 24.76
C ASN A 214 -0.63 11.75 25.27
N LYS A 215 -0.58 10.76 24.35
CA LYS A 215 -0.82 9.34 24.63
C LYS A 215 -2.09 9.13 25.45
N THR A 216 -3.17 9.77 25.00
CA THR A 216 -4.47 9.73 25.68
C THR A 216 -5.52 9.20 24.73
N LEU A 217 -6.25 8.18 25.18
CA LEU A 217 -7.45 7.68 24.55
C LEU A 217 -8.67 8.29 25.24
N PHE A 218 -9.41 9.10 24.49
CA PHE A 218 -10.65 9.72 24.92
C PHE A 218 -11.83 8.80 24.60
N ILE A 219 -12.69 8.57 25.57
CA ILE A 219 -13.85 7.66 25.48
C ILE A 219 -15.12 8.46 25.72
N ASN A 220 -16.14 8.21 24.89
CA ASN A 220 -17.45 8.78 25.08
C ASN A 220 -18.07 8.26 26.39
N PRO A 221 -18.53 9.15 27.30
CA PRO A 221 -19.19 8.73 28.53
C PRO A 221 -20.43 7.84 28.31
N LYS A 222 -21.06 7.93 27.12
CA LYS A 222 -22.22 7.13 26.74
C LYS A 222 -21.86 5.74 26.20
N ALA A 223 -20.57 5.44 25.97
CA ALA A 223 -20.13 4.16 25.46
C ALA A 223 -20.41 3.02 26.45
N THR A 224 -20.96 1.94 25.93
CA THR A 224 -21.16 0.67 26.65
C THR A 224 -19.84 0.02 27.04
N GLU A 225 -19.86 -0.95 27.95
CA GLU A 225 -18.66 -1.68 28.34
C GLU A 225 -18.08 -2.50 27.17
N GLU A 226 -18.94 -3.00 26.28
CA GLU A 226 -18.55 -3.71 25.07
C GLU A 226 -17.86 -2.78 24.07
N GLU A 227 -18.40 -1.57 23.85
CA GLU A 227 -17.76 -0.57 22.98
C GLU A 227 -16.41 -0.11 23.53
N LYS A 228 -16.31 0.06 24.86
CA LYS A 228 -15.02 0.35 25.51
C LYS A 228 -14.02 -0.78 25.30
N ALA A 229 -14.43 -2.03 25.56
CA ALA A 229 -13.57 -3.19 25.36
C ALA A 229 -13.07 -3.27 23.92
N PHE A 230 -13.97 -3.09 22.93
CA PHE A 230 -13.61 -3.08 21.52
C PHE A 230 -12.60 -1.98 21.20
N VAL A 231 -12.85 -0.73 21.60
CA VAL A 231 -11.94 0.39 21.35
C VAL A 231 -10.57 0.15 21.98
N PHE A 232 -10.53 -0.36 23.22
CA PHE A 232 -9.28 -0.64 23.91
C PHE A 232 -8.50 -1.76 23.21
N ALA A 233 -9.17 -2.86 22.87
CA ALA A 233 -8.57 -3.96 22.12
C ALA A 233 -8.05 -3.48 20.76
N ARG A 234 -8.80 -2.60 20.07
CA ARG A 234 -8.36 -2.05 18.79
C ARG A 234 -7.15 -1.14 18.92
N GLU A 235 -7.09 -0.29 19.94
CA GLU A 235 -5.92 0.55 20.19
C GLU A 235 -4.69 -0.32 20.51
N ILE A 236 -4.87 -1.37 21.31
CA ILE A 236 -3.83 -2.38 21.54
C ILE A 236 -3.42 -3.05 20.23
N ALA A 237 -4.37 -3.43 19.37
CA ALA A 237 -4.09 -4.08 18.10
C ALA A 237 -3.17 -3.24 17.22
N PHE A 238 -3.45 -1.93 17.10
CA PHE A 238 -2.58 -1.04 16.33
C PHE A 238 -1.15 -0.98 16.90
N LEU A 239 -0.99 -1.00 18.23
CA LEU A 239 0.32 -0.95 18.88
C LEU A 239 1.07 -2.27 18.75
N PHE A 240 0.38 -3.39 19.02
CA PHE A 240 0.93 -4.74 19.01
C PHE A 240 1.34 -5.17 17.60
N LEU A 241 0.50 -4.87 16.60
CA LEU A 241 0.75 -5.13 15.19
C LEU A 241 1.62 -4.04 14.52
N GLN A 242 1.96 -2.97 15.25
CA GLN A 242 2.76 -1.84 14.78
C GLN A 242 2.18 -1.13 13.53
N LEU A 243 0.86 -1.02 13.48
CA LEU A 243 0.13 -0.38 12.39
C LEU A 243 0.17 1.15 12.55
N LYS A 244 0.85 1.84 11.63
CA LYS A 244 1.14 3.28 11.75
C LYS A 244 0.11 4.18 11.07
N GLU A 245 -0.33 3.78 9.88
CA GLU A 245 -1.30 4.54 9.09
C GLU A 245 -2.69 4.07 9.49
N ARG A 246 -3.37 4.84 10.33
CA ARG A 246 -4.61 4.43 11.00
C ARG A 246 -5.50 5.63 11.33
N SER A 247 -6.76 5.36 11.62
CA SER A 247 -7.70 6.35 12.15
C SER A 247 -7.42 6.66 13.62
N PHE A 248 -7.62 7.93 13.98
CA PHE A 248 -7.46 8.42 15.35
C PHE A 248 -8.81 8.61 16.07
N SER A 249 -9.89 8.10 15.48
CA SER A 249 -11.24 8.17 16.04
C SER A 249 -11.99 6.88 15.74
N GLU A 250 -13.05 6.63 16.52
CA GLU A 250 -14.04 5.61 16.20
C GLU A 250 -15.46 6.20 16.23
N PRO A 251 -16.23 6.15 15.12
CA PRO A 251 -15.81 5.77 13.77
C PRO A 251 -14.74 6.71 13.18
N ALA A 252 -14.12 6.30 12.07
CA ALA A 252 -13.16 7.12 11.34
C ALA A 252 -13.83 8.39 10.78
N LEU A 253 -13.33 9.58 11.15
CA LEU A 253 -13.85 10.86 10.64
C LEU A 253 -13.47 11.12 9.17
N GLU A 254 -12.33 10.59 8.73
CA GLU A 254 -11.80 10.81 7.38
C GLU A 254 -10.99 9.59 6.91
N VAL A 255 -11.18 9.21 5.64
CA VAL A 255 -10.39 8.20 4.95
C VAL A 255 -9.41 8.87 4.00
N LYS A 256 -8.11 8.72 4.27
CA LYS A 256 -7.01 9.36 3.53
C LYS A 256 -6.35 8.43 2.52
N SER A 257 -6.32 7.14 2.80
CA SER A 257 -5.66 6.14 1.95
C SER A 257 -6.26 4.75 2.12
N PHE A 258 -5.94 3.85 1.20
CA PHE A 258 -6.28 2.45 1.33
C PHE A 258 -5.58 1.78 2.53
N ASN A 259 -4.32 2.12 2.78
CA ASN A 259 -3.56 1.56 3.90
C ASN A 259 -4.18 1.91 5.25
N GLN A 260 -4.74 3.12 5.40
CA GLN A 260 -5.48 3.52 6.59
C GLN A 260 -6.65 2.56 6.84
N ILE A 261 -7.54 2.38 5.85
CA ILE A 261 -8.70 1.51 6.03
C ILE A 261 -8.33 0.04 6.22
N LEU A 262 -7.26 -0.43 5.58
CA LEU A 262 -6.78 -1.79 5.73
C LEU A 262 -6.26 -2.01 7.15
N ASN A 263 -5.50 -1.07 7.69
CA ASN A 263 -4.97 -1.17 9.05
C ASN A 263 -6.09 -1.04 10.08
N ASP A 264 -7.05 -0.14 9.87
CA ASP A 264 -8.24 -0.01 10.71
C ASP A 264 -9.04 -1.32 10.70
N TYR A 265 -9.21 -1.95 9.54
CA TYR A 265 -9.83 -3.25 9.44
C TYR A 265 -9.05 -4.34 10.18
N LYS A 266 -7.74 -4.45 9.97
CA LYS A 266 -6.90 -5.44 10.66
C LYS A 266 -6.98 -5.28 12.18
N ALA A 267 -6.97 -4.04 12.67
CA ALA A 267 -7.09 -3.75 14.09
C ALA A 267 -8.48 -4.11 14.62
N SER A 268 -9.55 -3.80 13.88
CA SER A 268 -10.93 -4.14 14.24
C SER A 268 -11.22 -5.64 14.16
N TYR A 269 -10.61 -6.39 13.24
CA TYR A 269 -10.71 -7.85 13.16
C TYR A 269 -9.98 -8.51 14.33
N TRP A 270 -8.82 -7.96 14.70
CA TRP A 270 -8.00 -8.48 15.79
C TRP A 270 -8.64 -8.26 17.17
N ALA A 271 -9.38 -7.16 17.33
CA ALA A 271 -10.06 -6.75 18.56
C ALA A 271 -11.25 -7.66 18.89
#